data_AF-A0A1Q7RJ70-F1
#
_entry.id   AF-A0A1Q7RJ70-F1
#
_cell.length_a   1.000
_cell.length_b   1.000
_cell.length_c   1.000
_cell.angle_alpha   90.00
_cell.angle_beta   90.00
_cell.angle_gamma   90.00
#
_symmetry.space_group_name_H-M   'P 1'
#
loop_
_entity.id
_entity.type
_entity.pdbx_description
1 polymer ?
#
loop_
_entity_poly.entity_id
_entity_poly.type
_entity_poly.pdbx_seq_one_letter_code
_entity_poly.pdbx_strand_id
1 'polypeptide(L)'
;MPSGPSTRILLFHPDRPPSPPAIEWIVERQRYCRVILPSVLLRHEALPARARHDPFAGPGPAADLAAGAAALLSAPSTFSHIVAEAAALALLEDGAVLIRDREIFRDLIALSSWSMNVPERPSDGLLAQHIGIASRLPAAFRDAAGEAIEAILSGDPERTRKILRARRLRARADGPARFVRLGRKSAGLRPAIVYLDLLAAPAATGAPFADWLRSLDRSAAEALMSVAAAVFI
;
A
#
# COMPACT_ATOMS: atom_id res chain seq x y z
N MET A 1 -8.15 1.73 -22.24
CA MET A 1 -6.69 1.76 -22.49
C MET A 1 -6.11 0.43 -22.04
N PRO A 2 -5.17 -0.19 -22.78
CA PRO A 2 -4.46 -1.35 -22.24
C PRO A 2 -3.74 -0.86 -20.98
N SER A 3 -4.09 -1.43 -19.82
CA SER A 3 -3.39 -1.12 -18.57
C SER A 3 -1.92 -1.39 -18.78
N GLY A 4 -1.06 -0.42 -18.51
CA GLY A 4 0.38 -0.63 -18.49
C GLY A 4 0.78 -1.81 -17.58
N PRO A 5 2.05 -2.23 -17.59
CA PRO A 5 2.51 -3.30 -16.71
C PRO A 5 2.10 -2.97 -15.28
N SER A 6 1.47 -3.93 -14.59
CA SER A 6 0.98 -3.71 -13.23
C SER A 6 2.14 -3.27 -12.33
N THR A 7 1.94 -2.22 -11.53
CA THR A 7 3.00 -1.67 -10.67
C THR A 7 3.08 -2.41 -9.33
N ARG A 8 4.30 -2.62 -8.83
CA ARG A 8 4.59 -3.14 -7.50
C ARG A 8 5.44 -2.12 -6.75
N ILE A 9 5.17 -1.90 -5.48
CA ILE A 9 6.04 -1.11 -4.61
C ILE A 9 6.76 -2.07 -3.68
N LEU A 10 8.08 -2.19 -3.77
CA LEU A 10 8.85 -3.01 -2.84
C LEU A 10 9.14 -2.21 -1.57
N LEU A 11 8.62 -2.68 -0.44
CA LEU A 11 8.82 -2.11 0.88
C LEU A 11 9.57 -3.09 1.78
N PHE A 12 10.66 -2.61 2.38
CA PHE A 12 11.44 -3.35 3.37
C PHE A 12 11.94 -2.40 4.46
N HIS A 13 12.27 -2.96 5.62
CA HIS A 13 12.87 -2.21 6.70
C HIS A 13 14.33 -1.88 6.35
N PRO A 14 14.79 -0.62 6.46
CA PRO A 14 16.17 -0.26 6.11
C PRO A 14 17.22 -1.15 6.78
N ASP A 15 17.06 -1.41 8.08
CA ASP A 15 17.97 -2.27 8.84
C ASP A 15 17.89 -3.77 8.47
N ARG A 16 16.87 -4.18 7.70
CA ARG A 16 16.65 -5.56 7.25
C ARG A 16 16.33 -5.59 5.75
N PRO A 17 17.33 -5.26 4.90
CA PRO A 17 17.17 -5.26 3.45
C PRO A 17 16.79 -6.66 2.94
N PRO A 18 16.15 -6.75 1.75
CA PRO A 18 15.72 -8.01 1.20
C PRO A 18 16.94 -8.90 0.90
N SER A 19 16.83 -10.18 1.26
CA SER A 19 17.88 -11.15 0.98
C SER A 19 17.99 -11.42 -0.53
N PRO A 20 19.16 -11.89 -1.03
CA PRO A 20 19.31 -12.23 -2.44
C PRO A 20 18.24 -13.22 -2.96
N PRO A 21 17.86 -14.30 -2.23
CA PRO A 21 16.77 -15.17 -2.66
C PRO A 21 15.41 -14.46 -2.79
N ALA A 22 15.14 -13.44 -1.97
CA ALA A 22 13.92 -12.66 -2.09
C ALA A 22 13.94 -11.77 -3.35
N ILE A 23 15.09 -11.19 -3.68
CA ILE A 23 15.26 -10.43 -4.92
C ILE A 23 15.08 -11.34 -6.14
N GLU A 24 15.71 -12.52 -6.17
CA GLU A 24 15.54 -13.47 -7.27
C GLU A 24 14.09 -13.93 -7.39
N TRP A 25 13.40 -14.19 -6.27
CA TRP A 25 11.98 -14.49 -6.29
C TRP A 25 11.15 -13.38 -6.94
N ILE A 26 11.44 -12.11 -6.62
CA ILE A 26 10.74 -10.96 -7.23
C ILE A 26 11.06 -10.89 -8.73
N VAL A 27 12.32 -11.03 -9.13
CA VAL A 27 12.74 -11.05 -10.53
C VAL A 27 11.97 -12.15 -11.29
N GLU A 28 11.98 -13.37 -10.78
CA GLU A 28 11.35 -14.51 -11.45
C GLU A 28 9.83 -14.37 -11.54
N ARG A 29 9.18 -13.99 -10.44
CA ARG A 29 7.72 -14.00 -10.31
C ARG A 29 7.05 -12.70 -10.76
N GLN A 30 7.79 -11.59 -10.77
CA GLN A 30 7.27 -10.26 -11.11
C GLN A 30 7.97 -9.63 -12.32
N ARG A 31 8.73 -10.39 -13.14
CA ARG A 31 9.42 -9.89 -14.35
C ARG A 31 8.54 -9.12 -15.35
N TYR A 32 7.24 -9.34 -15.34
CA TYR A 32 6.28 -8.70 -16.26
C TYR A 32 5.66 -7.41 -15.69
N CYS A 33 6.12 -6.99 -14.51
CA CYS A 33 5.61 -5.85 -13.76
C CYS A 33 6.75 -4.86 -13.53
N ARG A 34 6.42 -3.57 -13.34
CA ARG A 34 7.39 -2.59 -12.85
C ARG A 34 7.45 -2.69 -11.33
N VAL A 35 8.65 -2.86 -10.77
CA VAL A 35 8.85 -2.90 -9.31
C VAL A 35 9.53 -1.62 -8.85
N ILE A 36 8.75 -0.70 -8.29
CA ILE A 36 9.22 0.58 -7.77
C ILE A 36 9.81 0.38 -6.38
N LEU A 37 11.00 0.93 -6.18
CA LEU A 37 11.61 1.14 -4.88
C LEU A 37 11.36 2.59 -4.44
N PRO A 38 10.85 2.85 -3.22
CA PRO A 38 10.82 4.20 -2.64
C PRO A 38 12.20 4.87 -2.68
N SER A 39 12.23 6.20 -2.81
CA SER A 39 13.47 6.95 -3.07
C SER A 39 14.56 6.69 -2.03
N VAL A 40 14.15 6.64 -0.76
CA VAL A 40 15.00 6.35 0.40
C VAL A 40 15.62 4.95 0.36
N LEU A 41 14.90 3.97 -0.20
CA LEU A 41 15.34 2.57 -0.27
C LEU A 41 16.23 2.30 -1.48
N LEU A 42 16.03 3.03 -2.58
CA LEU A 42 16.83 2.88 -3.80
C LEU A 42 18.33 3.18 -3.56
N ARG A 43 18.62 4.11 -2.65
CA ARG A 43 19.99 4.54 -2.30
C ARG A 43 20.61 3.70 -1.17
N HIS A 44 19.90 2.70 -0.66
CA HIS A 44 20.38 1.91 0.47
C HIS A 44 21.60 1.07 0.09
N GLU A 45 22.70 1.20 0.84
CA GLU A 45 23.98 0.57 0.49
C GLU A 45 23.90 -0.96 0.49
N ALA A 46 23.14 -1.54 1.42
CA ALA A 46 22.94 -2.98 1.53
C ALA A 46 21.92 -3.56 0.52
N LEU A 47 21.44 -2.76 -0.44
CA LEU A 47 20.53 -3.24 -1.48
C LEU A 47 21.29 -4.16 -2.46
N PRO A 48 20.84 -5.41 -2.69
CA PRO A 48 21.52 -6.32 -3.62
C PRO A 48 21.66 -5.74 -5.03
N ALA A 49 22.79 -5.99 -5.70
CA ALA A 49 23.06 -5.43 -7.03
C ALA A 49 21.94 -5.74 -8.05
N ARG A 50 21.37 -6.95 -8.01
CA ARG A 50 20.27 -7.35 -8.89
C ARG A 50 19.04 -6.44 -8.76
N ALA A 51 18.82 -5.84 -7.60
CA ALA A 51 17.73 -4.89 -7.34
C ALA A 51 17.96 -3.48 -7.92
N ARG A 52 19.06 -3.28 -8.66
CA ARG A 52 19.36 -2.04 -9.42
C ARG A 52 19.12 -2.19 -10.93
N HIS A 53 18.57 -3.32 -11.34
CA HIS A 53 18.30 -3.66 -12.73
C HIS A 53 16.83 -4.07 -12.88
N ASP A 54 16.36 -4.21 -14.12
CA ASP A 54 14.99 -4.68 -14.40
C ASP A 54 14.65 -5.97 -13.63
N PRO A 55 13.44 -6.05 -13.04
CA PRO A 55 12.30 -5.15 -13.20
C PRO A 55 12.25 -3.96 -12.22
N PHE A 56 13.32 -3.72 -11.46
CA PHE A 56 13.35 -2.68 -10.44
C PHE A 56 13.60 -1.30 -11.02
N ALA A 57 12.86 -0.31 -10.54
CA ALA A 57 12.98 1.08 -10.96
C ALA A 57 12.84 2.03 -9.75
N GLY A 58 13.35 3.25 -9.90
CA GLY A 58 13.03 4.34 -8.99
C GLY A 58 11.57 4.79 -9.11
N PRO A 59 11.08 5.59 -8.15
CA PRO A 59 9.75 6.15 -8.22
C PRO A 59 9.70 7.18 -9.36
N GLY A 60 8.55 7.22 -10.05
CA GLY A 60 8.33 8.13 -11.17
C GLY A 60 7.83 9.51 -10.72
N PRO A 61 7.05 10.22 -11.55
CA PRO A 61 6.47 11.52 -11.21
C PRO A 61 5.60 11.52 -9.94
N ALA A 62 5.08 10.36 -9.51
CA ALA A 62 4.31 10.21 -8.29
C ALA A 62 5.14 10.36 -6.99
N ALA A 63 6.48 10.38 -7.09
CA ALA A 63 7.38 10.42 -5.92
C ALA A 63 7.10 11.63 -5.01
N ASP A 64 7.02 12.83 -5.59
CA ASP A 64 6.88 14.07 -4.81
C ASP A 64 5.53 14.12 -4.10
N LEU A 65 4.45 13.67 -4.76
CA LEU A 65 3.13 13.57 -4.17
C LEU A 65 3.07 12.53 -3.05
N ALA A 66 3.71 11.37 -3.25
CA ALA A 66 3.79 10.33 -2.22
C ALA A 66 4.59 10.80 -0.99
N ALA A 67 5.71 11.49 -1.20
CA ALA A 67 6.51 12.08 -0.13
C ALA A 67 5.72 13.16 0.63
N GLY A 68 4.98 14.02 -0.09
CA GLY A 68 4.09 15.02 0.52
C GLY A 68 2.99 14.39 1.39
N ALA A 69 2.31 13.35 0.88
CA ALA A 69 1.35 12.58 1.67
C ALA A 69 2.00 11.97 2.90
N ALA A 70 3.15 11.33 2.73
CA ALA A 70 3.87 10.67 3.81
C ALA A 70 4.30 11.66 4.89
N ALA A 71 4.71 12.89 4.54
CA ALA A 71 5.13 13.91 5.50
C ALA A 71 3.96 14.38 6.39
N LEU A 72 2.74 14.34 5.86
CA LEU A 72 1.53 14.73 6.59
C LEU A 72 0.92 13.58 7.40
N LEU A 73 1.12 12.33 6.98
CA LEU A 73 0.42 11.16 7.52
C LEU A 73 1.28 10.29 8.45
N SER A 74 2.61 10.36 8.35
CA SER A 74 3.47 9.49 9.13
C SER A 74 3.59 9.92 10.58
N ALA A 75 3.71 8.93 11.46
CA ALA A 75 4.20 9.14 12.83
C ALA A 75 5.64 9.69 12.78
N PRO A 76 6.18 10.29 13.86
CA PRO A 76 7.48 10.97 13.86
C PRO A 76 8.71 10.05 13.67
N SER A 77 8.53 8.78 13.30
CA SER A 77 9.64 7.88 12.99
C SER A 77 9.92 7.86 11.48
N THR A 78 11.21 7.81 11.13
CA THR A 78 11.65 7.66 9.73
C THR A 78 11.00 6.44 9.08
N PHE A 79 10.87 5.33 9.80
CA PHE A 79 10.27 4.13 9.25
C PHE A 79 8.77 4.29 8.95
N SER A 80 8.02 4.99 9.79
CA SER A 80 6.61 5.31 9.51
C SER A 80 6.47 6.15 8.24
N HIS A 81 7.41 7.06 8.00
CA HIS A 81 7.45 7.85 6.77
C HIS A 81 7.66 6.99 5.53
N ILE A 82 8.59 6.04 5.56
CA ILE A 82 8.83 5.08 4.47
C ILE A 82 7.57 4.25 4.17
N VAL A 83 6.89 3.78 5.22
CA VAL A 83 5.65 3.00 5.11
C VAL A 83 4.53 3.83 4.48
N ALA A 84 4.37 5.08 4.91
CA ALA A 84 3.38 5.98 4.35
C ALA A 84 3.68 6.36 2.89
N GLU A 85 4.96 6.60 2.55
CA GLU A 85 5.40 6.86 1.17
C GLU A 85 5.09 5.66 0.26
N ALA A 86 5.42 4.45 0.70
CA ALA A 86 5.14 3.23 -0.07
C ALA A 86 3.63 3.00 -0.27
N ALA A 87 2.81 3.27 0.75
CA ALA A 87 1.36 3.19 0.64
C ALA A 87 0.80 4.23 -0.35
N ALA A 88 1.26 5.48 -0.27
CA ALA A 88 0.87 6.55 -1.17
C ALA A 88 1.31 6.28 -2.61
N LEU A 89 2.54 5.80 -2.83
CA LEU A 89 3.02 5.35 -4.14
C LEU A 89 2.13 4.24 -4.71
N ALA A 90 1.75 3.25 -3.91
CA ALA A 90 0.90 2.17 -4.38
C ALA A 90 -0.49 2.67 -4.81
N LEU A 91 -1.03 3.68 -4.15
CA LEU A 91 -2.30 4.31 -4.51
C LEU A 91 -2.19 5.16 -5.78
N LEU A 92 -1.16 6.00 -5.86
CA LEU A 92 -0.91 6.89 -7.01
C LEU A 92 -0.56 6.12 -8.29
N GLU A 93 0.12 4.98 -8.16
CA GLU A 93 0.55 4.15 -9.30
C GLU A 93 -0.41 2.98 -9.59
N ASP A 94 -1.62 2.97 -9.00
CA ASP A 94 -2.62 1.89 -9.13
C ASP A 94 -2.01 0.48 -8.90
N GLY A 95 -1.14 0.35 -7.90
CA GLY A 95 -0.31 -0.81 -7.65
C GLY A 95 -0.62 -1.58 -6.35
N ALA A 96 0.30 -2.49 -6.02
CA ALA A 96 0.30 -3.22 -4.74
C ALA A 96 1.67 -3.16 -4.08
N VAL A 97 1.71 -3.19 -2.76
CA VAL A 97 2.96 -3.21 -1.99
C VAL A 97 3.42 -4.66 -1.77
N LEU A 98 4.70 -4.94 -2.02
CA LEU A 98 5.37 -6.21 -1.73
C LEU A 98 6.18 -6.05 -0.46
N ILE A 99 5.95 -6.92 0.53
CA ILE A 99 6.57 -6.81 1.84
C ILE A 99 7.19 -8.14 2.22
N ARG A 100 8.49 -8.15 2.50
CA ARG A 100 9.17 -9.36 2.97
C ARG A 100 9.18 -9.49 4.49
N ASP A 101 9.33 -8.36 5.16
CA ASP A 101 9.53 -8.29 6.61
C ASP A 101 8.19 -8.12 7.33
N ARG A 102 7.93 -9.02 8.29
CA ARG A 102 6.67 -9.06 9.03
C ARG A 102 6.56 -7.94 10.06
N GLU A 103 7.68 -7.40 10.53
CA GLU A 103 7.64 -6.34 11.55
C GLU A 103 7.05 -5.03 10.99
N ILE A 104 7.11 -4.84 9.67
CA ILE A 104 6.46 -3.73 8.96
C ILE A 104 4.94 -3.73 9.18
N PHE A 105 4.34 -4.88 9.49
CA PHE A 105 2.91 -5.01 9.71
C PHE A 105 2.39 -4.05 10.77
N ARG A 106 3.14 -3.82 11.86
CA ARG A 106 2.70 -2.92 12.94
C ARG A 106 2.45 -1.51 12.42
N ASP A 107 3.36 -1.00 11.60
CA ASP A 107 3.28 0.35 11.04
C ASP A 107 2.21 0.46 9.95
N LEU A 108 1.97 -0.60 9.17
CA LEU A 108 0.86 -0.64 8.19
C LEU A 108 -0.52 -0.61 8.84
N ILE A 109 -0.68 -1.14 10.06
CA ILE A 109 -1.99 -1.22 10.70
C ILE A 109 -2.61 0.15 10.93
N ALA A 110 -1.80 1.18 11.18
CA ALA A 110 -2.26 2.57 11.28
C ALA A 110 -2.92 3.06 9.99
N LEU A 111 -2.49 2.53 8.84
CA LEU A 111 -3.01 2.86 7.51
C LEU A 111 -3.98 1.79 6.99
N SER A 112 -4.50 0.92 7.86
CA SER A 112 -5.28 -0.24 7.43
C SER A 112 -6.79 -0.08 7.59
N SER A 113 -7.53 -0.59 6.61
CA SER A 113 -8.99 -0.79 6.69
C SER A 113 -9.38 -2.24 6.96
N TRP A 114 -8.50 -3.19 6.62
CA TRP A 114 -8.67 -4.62 6.87
C TRP A 114 -7.33 -5.35 6.73
N SER A 115 -7.18 -6.50 7.40
CA SER A 115 -6.02 -7.36 7.25
C SER A 115 -6.36 -8.84 7.40
N MET A 116 -5.51 -9.69 6.84
CA MET A 116 -5.58 -11.13 6.93
C MET A 116 -4.24 -11.70 7.35
N ASN A 117 -4.30 -12.52 8.39
CA ASN A 117 -3.20 -13.36 8.83
C ASN A 117 -3.47 -14.81 8.42
N VAL A 118 -2.38 -15.57 8.27
CA VAL A 118 -2.38 -16.99 7.95
C VAL A 118 -1.52 -17.77 8.97
N PRO A 119 -1.82 -19.06 9.22
CA PRO A 119 -1.03 -19.87 10.14
C PRO A 119 0.38 -20.15 9.58
N GLU A 120 0.50 -20.30 8.26
CA GLU A 120 1.72 -20.68 7.56
C GLU A 120 1.94 -19.80 6.32
N ARG A 121 3.20 -19.69 5.87
CA ARG A 121 3.52 -18.91 4.68
C ARG A 121 2.87 -19.58 3.46
N PRO A 122 2.07 -18.87 2.64
CA PRO A 122 1.52 -19.43 1.41
C PRO A 122 2.63 -19.82 0.42
N SER A 123 2.33 -20.74 -0.48
CA SER A 123 3.28 -21.11 -1.53
C SER A 123 3.54 -19.94 -2.48
N ASP A 124 4.71 -19.93 -3.12
CA ASP A 124 5.14 -18.87 -4.03
C ASP A 124 4.15 -18.62 -5.17
N GLY A 125 3.60 -19.69 -5.76
CA GLY A 125 2.59 -19.59 -6.81
C GLY A 125 1.29 -18.93 -6.29
N LEU A 126 0.91 -19.22 -5.04
CA LEU A 126 -0.26 -18.62 -4.42
C LEU A 126 0.00 -17.13 -4.11
N LEU A 127 1.17 -16.79 -3.57
CA LEU A 127 1.58 -15.40 -3.33
C LEU A 127 1.57 -14.57 -4.62
N ALA A 128 2.18 -15.08 -5.70
CA ALA A 128 2.22 -14.40 -7.00
C ALA A 128 0.81 -14.11 -7.54
N GLN A 129 -0.12 -15.05 -7.39
CA GLN A 129 -1.52 -14.83 -7.77
C GLN A 129 -2.18 -13.73 -6.92
N HIS A 130 -1.95 -13.74 -5.59
CA HIS A 130 -2.60 -12.81 -4.67
C HIS A 130 -2.07 -11.39 -4.82
N ILE A 131 -0.81 -11.23 -5.23
CA ILE A 131 -0.26 -9.95 -5.68
C ILE A 131 -1.02 -9.41 -6.91
N GLY A 132 -1.29 -10.25 -7.91
CA GLY A 132 -2.08 -9.86 -9.08
C GLY A 132 -3.52 -9.47 -8.72
N ILE A 133 -4.13 -10.16 -7.74
CA ILE A 133 -5.44 -9.80 -7.20
C ILE A 133 -5.38 -8.46 -6.45
N ALA A 134 -4.39 -8.27 -5.58
CA ALA A 134 -4.15 -7.06 -4.81
C ALA A 134 -3.95 -5.82 -5.70
N SER A 135 -3.28 -5.99 -6.84
CA SER A 135 -3.03 -4.88 -7.79
C SER A 135 -4.29 -4.32 -8.44
N ARG A 136 -5.42 -5.02 -8.36
CA ARG A 136 -6.71 -4.55 -8.89
C ARG A 136 -7.56 -3.85 -7.83
N LEU A 137 -7.07 -3.77 -6.60
CA LEU A 137 -7.82 -3.19 -5.49
C LEU A 137 -8.06 -1.68 -5.66
N PRO A 138 -7.09 -0.86 -6.12
CA PRO A 138 -7.33 0.58 -6.33
C PRO A 138 -8.48 0.86 -7.29
N ALA A 139 -8.61 0.09 -8.37
CA ALA A 139 -9.72 0.21 -9.31
C ALA A 139 -11.06 -0.20 -8.69
N ALA A 140 -11.08 -1.24 -7.86
CA ALA A 140 -12.31 -1.77 -7.24
C ALA A 140 -12.89 -0.90 -6.11
N PHE A 141 -12.09 0.05 -5.59
CA PHE A 141 -12.48 0.97 -4.51
C PHE A 141 -12.46 2.44 -4.94
N ARG A 142 -12.21 2.73 -6.22
CA ARG A 142 -12.12 4.09 -6.75
C ARG A 142 -13.41 4.89 -6.55
N ASP A 143 -14.56 4.23 -6.62
CA ASP A 143 -15.87 4.82 -6.37
C ASP A 143 -16.03 5.37 -4.94
N ALA A 144 -15.33 4.77 -3.96
CA ALA A 144 -15.36 5.20 -2.57
C ALA A 144 -14.42 6.38 -2.27
N ALA A 145 -13.59 6.83 -3.23
CA ALA A 145 -12.63 7.91 -3.02
C ALA A 145 -13.32 9.27 -2.89
N GLY A 146 -14.37 9.53 -3.68
CA GLY A 146 -15.10 10.80 -3.65
C GLY A 146 -15.73 11.09 -2.28
N GLU A 147 -16.40 10.10 -1.70
CA GLU A 147 -17.00 10.21 -0.36
C GLU A 147 -15.96 10.48 0.74
N ALA A 148 -14.77 9.87 0.61
CA ALA A 148 -13.67 10.10 1.54
C ALA A 148 -13.10 11.51 1.43
N ILE A 149 -12.91 12.02 0.21
CA ILE A 149 -12.49 13.41 -0.02
C ILE A 149 -13.49 14.37 0.60
N GLU A 150 -14.78 14.23 0.30
CA GLU A 150 -15.81 15.12 0.84
C GLU A 150 -15.87 15.11 2.36
N ALA A 151 -15.70 13.93 2.99
CA ALA A 151 -15.71 13.81 4.44
C ALA A 151 -14.51 14.53 5.10
N ILE A 152 -13.32 14.42 4.51
CA ILE A 152 -12.14 15.16 4.98
C ILE A 152 -12.35 16.66 4.79
N LEU A 153 -12.79 17.07 3.60
CA LEU A 153 -12.91 18.48 3.23
C LEU A 153 -14.02 19.22 3.97
N SER A 154 -15.05 18.51 4.46
CA SER A 154 -16.10 19.11 5.27
C SER A 154 -15.63 19.51 6.66
N GLY A 155 -14.47 19.01 7.12
CA GLY A 155 -13.94 19.26 8.46
C GLY A 155 -14.81 18.70 9.58
N ASP A 156 -15.75 17.79 9.28
CA ASP A 156 -16.65 17.17 10.25
C ASP A 156 -16.05 15.82 10.72
N PRO A 157 -15.58 15.73 11.98
CA PRO A 157 -14.99 14.50 12.50
C PRO A 157 -15.98 13.33 12.58
N GLU A 158 -17.27 13.60 12.79
CA GLU A 158 -18.31 12.56 12.84
C GLU A 158 -18.54 11.97 11.45
N ARG A 159 -18.66 12.84 10.43
CA ARG A 159 -18.74 12.41 9.03
C ARG A 159 -17.52 11.57 8.64
N THR A 160 -16.32 12.03 8.95
CA THR A 160 -15.07 11.31 8.68
C THR A 160 -15.06 9.92 9.35
N ARG A 161 -15.42 9.85 10.64
CA ARG A 161 -15.52 8.57 11.37
C ARG A 161 -16.57 7.63 10.78
N LYS A 162 -17.71 8.16 10.33
CA LYS A 162 -18.77 7.39 9.66
C LYS A 162 -18.28 6.78 8.36
N ILE A 163 -17.62 7.56 7.50
CA ILE A 163 -17.08 7.07 6.22
C ILE A 163 -15.96 6.06 6.44
N LEU A 164 -15.05 6.31 7.39
CA LEU A 164 -14.01 5.35 7.76
C LEU A 164 -14.60 4.01 8.23
N ARG A 165 -15.64 4.04 9.06
CA ARG A 165 -16.34 2.83 9.50
C ARG A 165 -16.99 2.09 8.33
N ALA A 166 -17.64 2.80 7.41
CA ALA A 166 -18.26 2.21 6.23
C ALA A 166 -17.21 1.52 5.32
N ARG A 167 -16.05 2.15 5.10
CA ARG A 167 -14.95 1.58 4.32
C ARG A 167 -14.36 0.33 4.97
N ARG A 168 -14.18 0.33 6.30
CA ARG A 168 -13.77 -0.87 7.06
C ARG A 168 -14.77 -2.02 6.92
N LEU A 169 -16.07 -1.74 6.94
CA LEU A 169 -17.10 -2.76 6.72
C LEU A 169 -17.07 -3.31 5.29
N ARG A 170 -16.92 -2.44 4.28
CA ARG A 170 -16.77 -2.85 2.87
C ARG A 170 -15.52 -3.70 2.68
N ALA A 171 -14.37 -3.29 3.22
CA ALA A 171 -13.13 -4.05 3.17
C ALA A 171 -13.26 -5.41 3.87
N ARG A 172 -13.95 -5.48 5.02
CA ARG A 172 -14.20 -6.73 5.74
C ARG A 172 -15.14 -7.70 4.99
N ALA A 173 -16.08 -7.18 4.21
CA ALA A 173 -16.93 -8.00 3.35
C ALA A 173 -16.18 -8.49 2.10
N ASP A 174 -15.34 -7.63 1.51
CA ASP A 174 -14.60 -7.89 0.28
C ASP A 174 -13.40 -8.84 0.48
N GLY A 175 -12.55 -8.57 1.48
CA GLY A 175 -11.28 -9.26 1.69
C GLY A 175 -11.37 -10.80 1.72
N PRO A 176 -12.24 -11.40 2.55
CA PRO A 176 -12.42 -12.85 2.59
C PRO A 176 -12.85 -13.48 1.27
N ALA A 177 -13.70 -12.80 0.50
CA ALA A 177 -14.15 -13.30 -0.80
C ALA A 177 -13.05 -13.16 -1.85
N ARG A 178 -12.35 -12.01 -1.85
CA ARG A 178 -11.28 -11.69 -2.80
C ARG A 178 -10.06 -12.60 -2.64
N PHE A 179 -9.72 -12.95 -1.41
CA PHE A 179 -8.54 -13.75 -1.07
C PHE A 179 -8.89 -15.12 -0.49
N VAL A 180 -10.05 -15.67 -0.91
CA VAL A 180 -10.62 -16.93 -0.40
C VAL A 180 -9.67 -18.12 -0.46
N ARG A 181 -8.71 -18.12 -1.40
CA ARG A 181 -7.71 -19.18 -1.55
C ARG A 181 -6.63 -19.16 -0.46
N LEU A 182 -6.42 -18.05 0.24
CA LEU A 182 -5.61 -18.01 1.47
C LEU A 182 -6.41 -18.52 2.66
N GLY A 183 -7.69 -18.21 2.69
CA GLY A 183 -8.62 -18.63 3.71
C GLY A 183 -9.88 -17.76 3.74
N ARG A 184 -10.95 -18.29 4.32
CA ARG A 184 -12.21 -17.54 4.51
C ARG A 184 -12.18 -16.60 5.72
N LYS A 185 -11.21 -16.76 6.62
CA LYS A 185 -11.05 -15.96 7.84
C LYS A 185 -9.57 -15.79 8.13
N SER A 186 -9.22 -14.68 8.78
CA SER A 186 -7.88 -14.45 9.32
C SER A 186 -7.59 -15.47 10.42
N ALA A 187 -6.41 -16.10 10.39
CA ALA A 187 -5.98 -17.08 11.38
C ALA A 187 -4.46 -17.01 11.59
N GLY A 188 -3.98 -17.22 12.81
CA GLY A 188 -2.55 -17.20 13.11
C GLY A 188 -1.94 -15.81 13.23
N LEU A 189 -0.60 -15.77 13.24
CA LEU A 189 0.20 -14.58 13.56
C LEU A 189 1.01 -14.05 12.37
N ARG A 190 0.92 -14.69 11.19
CA ARG A 190 1.70 -14.29 10.01
C ARG A 190 0.85 -13.41 9.12
N PRO A 191 1.18 -12.12 8.95
CA PRO A 191 0.44 -11.28 8.03
C PRO A 191 0.58 -11.80 6.61
N ALA A 192 -0.51 -11.75 5.84
CA ALA A 192 -0.55 -12.13 4.44
C ALA A 192 -0.98 -10.97 3.55
N ILE A 193 -2.10 -10.32 3.91
CA ILE A 193 -2.68 -9.22 3.14
C ILE A 193 -3.09 -8.09 4.09
N VAL A 194 -2.85 -6.84 3.69
CA VAL A 194 -3.37 -5.64 4.36
C VAL A 194 -3.98 -4.71 3.32
N TYR A 195 -5.20 -4.23 3.57
CA TYR A 195 -5.82 -3.18 2.76
C TYR A 195 -5.32 -1.85 3.30
N LEU A 196 -4.63 -1.10 2.45
CA LEU A 196 -4.08 0.21 2.74
C LEU A 196 -5.13 1.25 2.35
N ASP A 197 -5.58 1.99 3.34
CA ASP A 197 -6.60 3.03 3.23
C ASP A 197 -6.09 4.25 3.98
N LEU A 198 -5.63 5.25 3.23
CA LEU A 198 -5.04 6.44 3.84
C LEU A 198 -6.05 7.20 4.67
N LEU A 199 -7.37 7.08 4.46
CA LEU A 199 -8.39 7.81 5.26
C LEU A 199 -8.26 7.56 6.78
N ALA A 200 -7.68 6.44 7.19
CA ALA A 200 -7.42 6.14 8.60
C ALA A 200 -6.45 7.14 9.26
N ALA A 201 -5.51 7.73 8.52
CA ALA A 201 -4.47 8.61 9.05
C ALA A 201 -4.86 10.11 9.16
N PRO A 202 -5.48 10.76 8.16
CA PRO A 202 -5.94 12.14 8.22
C PRO A 202 -6.88 12.44 9.39
N ALA A 203 -7.67 11.45 9.81
CA ALA A 203 -8.54 11.57 10.97
C ALA A 203 -7.78 11.91 12.27
N ALA A 204 -6.47 11.62 12.32
CA ALA A 204 -5.58 11.98 13.42
C ALA A 204 -4.81 13.30 13.21
N THR A 205 -4.63 13.76 11.97
CA THR A 205 -3.76 14.90 11.63
C THR A 205 -4.52 16.21 11.39
N GLY A 206 -5.80 16.16 11.03
CA GLY A 206 -6.69 17.32 10.96
C GLY A 206 -6.49 18.23 9.73
N ALA A 207 -6.55 19.55 9.97
CA ALA A 207 -6.60 20.58 8.91
C ALA A 207 -5.45 20.56 7.88
N PRO A 208 -4.17 20.30 8.25
CA PRO A 208 -3.07 20.33 7.27
C PRO A 208 -3.22 19.35 6.12
N PHE A 209 -3.75 18.14 6.38
CA PHE A 209 -3.99 17.17 5.32
C PHE A 209 -5.16 17.59 4.43
N ALA A 210 -6.22 18.15 5.00
CA ALA A 210 -7.36 18.64 4.24
C ALA A 210 -6.95 19.80 3.31
N ASP A 211 -6.15 20.74 3.80
CA ASP A 211 -5.65 21.88 3.00
C ASP A 211 -4.75 21.41 1.85
N TRP A 212 -3.83 20.48 2.13
CA TRP A 212 -3.01 19.88 1.10
C TRP A 212 -3.86 19.14 0.06
N LEU A 213 -4.85 18.35 0.48
CA LEU A 213 -5.76 17.63 -0.41
C LEU A 213 -6.55 18.57 -1.34
N ARG A 214 -6.92 19.78 -0.88
CA ARG A 214 -7.57 20.81 -1.73
C ARG A 214 -6.66 21.35 -2.81
N SER A 215 -5.34 21.34 -2.59
CA SER A 215 -4.35 21.85 -3.54
C SER A 215 -4.04 20.87 -4.69
N LEU A 216 -4.46 19.61 -4.55
CA LEU A 216 -4.18 18.57 -5.53
C LEU A 216 -5.18 18.57 -6.67
N ASP A 217 -4.72 18.11 -7.83
CA ASP A 217 -5.61 17.70 -8.91
C ASP A 217 -6.58 16.63 -8.43
N ARG A 218 -7.82 16.70 -8.91
CA ARG A 218 -8.90 15.79 -8.48
C ARG A 218 -8.53 14.32 -8.68
N SER A 219 -7.88 13.98 -9.78
CA SER A 219 -7.45 12.61 -10.08
C SER A 219 -6.41 12.08 -9.08
N ALA A 220 -5.46 12.91 -8.67
CA ALA A 220 -4.45 12.55 -7.68
C ALA A 220 -5.07 12.39 -6.28
N ALA A 221 -5.98 13.29 -5.91
CA ALA A 221 -6.74 13.20 -4.66
C ALA A 221 -7.58 11.91 -4.61
N GLU A 222 -8.26 11.56 -5.70
CA GLU A 222 -9.05 10.32 -5.80
C GLU A 222 -8.17 9.06 -5.75
N ALA A 223 -7.01 9.07 -6.41
CA ALA A 223 -6.06 7.97 -6.34
C ALA A 223 -5.60 7.74 -4.89
N LEU A 224 -5.15 8.79 -4.20
CA LEU A 224 -4.72 8.73 -2.80
C LEU A 224 -5.84 8.28 -1.85
N MET A 225 -7.08 8.66 -2.13
CA MET A 225 -8.24 8.30 -1.30
C MET A 225 -8.89 6.98 -1.72
N SER A 226 -8.31 6.22 -2.66
CA SER A 226 -8.73 4.84 -2.95
C SER A 226 -8.19 3.85 -1.90
N VAL A 227 -8.14 2.56 -2.23
CA VAL A 227 -7.60 1.48 -1.39
C VAL A 227 -6.59 0.65 -2.18
N ALA A 228 -5.37 0.53 -1.67
CA ALA A 228 -4.35 -0.38 -2.20
C ALA A 228 -4.20 -1.59 -1.29
N ALA A 229 -3.38 -2.58 -1.69
CA ALA A 229 -3.09 -3.73 -0.84
C ALA A 229 -1.59 -3.97 -0.71
N ALA A 230 -1.17 -4.32 0.50
CA ALA A 230 0.13 -4.89 0.79
C ALA A 230 0.03 -6.41 0.88
N VAL A 231 0.99 -7.10 0.25
CA VAL A 231 1.11 -8.55 0.24
C VAL A 231 2.44 -8.96 0.84
N PHE A 232 2.39 -9.84 1.83
CA PHE A 232 3.56 -10.35 2.52
C PHE A 232 4.10 -11.59 1.80
N ILE A 233 5.36 -11.54 1.37
CA ILE A 233 6.04 -12.57 0.56
C ILE A 233 7.10 -13.37 1.32
#